data_AF-A0A533T5F3-F1
#
_entry.id   AF-A0A533T5F3-F1
#
_cell.length_a   1.000
_cell.length_b   1.000
_cell.length_c   1.000
_cell.angle_alpha   90.00
_cell.angle_beta   90.00
_cell.angle_gamma   90.00
#
_symmetry.space_group_name_H-M   'P 1'
#
loop_
_entity.id
_entity.type
_entity.pdbx_description
1 polymer ?
#
loop_
_entity_poly.entity_id
_entity_poly.type
_entity_poly.pdbx_seq_one_letter_code
_entity_poly.pdbx_strand_id
1 'polypeptide(L)'
;MKLSKTSIMQLLGFLEHGMNITKSCKAAGICTKSYYLWLHQGEKDFENDVMSLKRELYEGVPLAIAGHLQRLQYLRKDGRRKDGCWKASATFLARSHPEIWGHHGRKP
;
A
#
# COMPACT_ATOMS: atom_id res chain seq x y z
N MET A 1 -11.46 -17.45 7.29
CA MET A 1 -10.76 -17.38 5.99
C MET A 1 -9.26 -17.37 6.25
N LYS A 2 -8.47 -18.15 5.51
CA LYS A 2 -7.01 -18.23 5.65
C LYS A 2 -6.35 -17.35 4.58
N LEU A 3 -5.33 -16.58 4.95
CA LEU A 3 -4.54 -15.79 4.00
C LEU A 3 -3.73 -16.73 3.11
N SER A 4 -3.75 -16.50 1.79
CA SER A 4 -3.01 -17.28 0.80
C SER A 4 -2.18 -16.35 -0.08
N LYS A 5 -1.07 -16.86 -0.64
CA LYS A 5 -0.25 -16.08 -1.59
C LYS A 5 -1.04 -15.58 -2.79
N THR A 6 -1.93 -16.41 -3.34
CA THR A 6 -2.79 -16.04 -4.46
C THR A 6 -3.69 -14.85 -4.13
N SER A 7 -4.32 -14.86 -2.94
CA SER A 7 -5.18 -13.76 -2.50
C SER A 7 -4.40 -12.47 -2.26
N ILE A 8 -3.15 -12.55 -1.78
CA ILE A 8 -2.26 -11.40 -1.64
C ILE A 8 -1.92 -10.83 -3.01
N MET A 9 -1.47 -11.67 -3.95
CA MET A 9 -1.11 -11.22 -5.30
C MET A 9 -2.27 -10.54 -6.01
N GLN A 10 -3.49 -11.11 -5.91
CA GLN A 10 -4.69 -10.51 -6.48
C GLN A 10 -5.00 -9.15 -5.84
N LEU A 11 -4.97 -9.07 -4.51
CA LEU A 11 -5.22 -7.84 -3.78
C LEU A 11 -4.22 -6.74 -4.16
N LEU A 12 -2.91 -7.06 -4.17
CA LEU A 12 -1.86 -6.12 -4.54
C LEU A 12 -2.00 -5.67 -6.00
N GLY A 13 -2.36 -6.58 -6.92
CA GLY A 13 -2.63 -6.23 -8.31
C GLY A 13 -3.79 -5.23 -8.46
N PHE A 14 -4.89 -5.42 -7.72
CA PHE A 14 -6.00 -4.47 -7.71
C PHE A 14 -5.59 -3.09 -7.15
N LEU A 15 -4.78 -3.07 -6.08
CA LEU A 15 -4.25 -1.82 -5.51
C LEU A 15 -3.29 -1.12 -6.47
N GLU A 16 -2.45 -1.86 -7.21
CA GLU A 16 -1.56 -1.32 -8.23
C GLU A 16 -2.34 -0.69 -9.41
N HIS A 17 -3.56 -1.17 -9.64
CA HIS A 17 -4.48 -0.61 -10.63
C HIS A 17 -5.31 0.57 -10.08
N GLY A 18 -5.08 0.97 -8.83
CA GLY A 18 -5.73 2.13 -8.21
C GLY A 18 -7.11 1.85 -7.65
N MET A 19 -7.50 0.58 -7.52
CA MET A 19 -8.76 0.23 -6.87
C MET A 19 -8.69 0.57 -5.39
N ASN A 20 -9.82 1.03 -4.82
CA ASN A 20 -9.88 1.30 -3.39
C ASN A 20 -9.78 -0.01 -2.57
N ILE A 21 -9.23 0.08 -1.36
CA ILE A 21 -8.97 -1.07 -0.49
C ILE A 21 -10.22 -1.96 -0.34
N THR A 22 -11.40 -1.38 -0.07
CA THR A 22 -12.63 -2.17 0.12
C THR A 22 -13.04 -2.97 -1.12
N LYS A 23 -12.96 -2.39 -2.32
CA LYS A 23 -13.27 -3.12 -3.57
C LYS A 23 -12.18 -4.13 -3.89
N SER A 24 -10.91 -3.79 -3.67
CA SER A 24 -9.79 -4.71 -3.85
C SER A 24 -9.90 -5.94 -2.95
N CYS A 25 -10.25 -5.74 -1.66
CA CYS A 25 -10.51 -6.84 -0.73
C CYS A 25 -11.69 -7.70 -1.20
N LYS A 26 -12.82 -7.07 -1.57
CA LYS A 26 -13.99 -7.80 -2.07
C LYS A 26 -13.67 -8.62 -3.33
N ALA A 27 -12.94 -8.03 -4.27
CA ALA A 27 -12.53 -8.68 -5.52
C ALA A 27 -11.55 -9.84 -5.29
N ALA A 28 -10.66 -9.72 -4.29
CA ALA A 28 -9.76 -10.79 -3.85
C ALA A 28 -10.44 -11.83 -2.92
N GLY A 29 -11.75 -11.72 -2.68
CA GLY A 29 -12.50 -12.59 -1.77
C GLY A 29 -12.17 -12.41 -0.29
N ILE A 30 -11.47 -11.34 0.08
CA ILE A 30 -11.00 -11.04 1.43
C ILE A 30 -12.03 -10.17 2.16
N CYS A 31 -12.39 -10.58 3.38
CA CYS A 31 -13.13 -9.70 4.28
C CYS A 31 -12.26 -8.52 4.71
N THR A 32 -12.77 -7.29 4.58
CA THR A 32 -12.05 -6.06 4.97
C THR A 32 -11.58 -6.08 6.43
N LYS A 33 -12.37 -6.67 7.35
CA LYS A 33 -11.95 -6.83 8.75
C LYS A 33 -10.73 -7.73 8.87
N SER A 34 -10.72 -8.86 8.15
CA SER A 34 -9.57 -9.77 8.12
C SER A 34 -8.34 -9.10 7.51
N TYR A 35 -8.51 -8.28 6.47
CA TYR A 35 -7.43 -7.52 5.86
C TYR A 35 -6.71 -6.63 6.89
N TYR A 36 -7.46 -5.81 7.63
CA TYR A 36 -6.84 -4.93 8.64
C TYR A 36 -6.21 -5.71 9.79
N LEU A 37 -6.82 -6.82 10.22
CA LEU A 37 -6.22 -7.72 11.21
C LEU A 37 -4.89 -8.32 10.71
N TRP A 38 -4.82 -8.69 9.44
CA TRP A 38 -3.60 -9.22 8.84
C TRP A 38 -2.54 -8.15 8.63
N LEU A 39 -2.91 -6.92 8.29
CA LEU A 39 -1.97 -5.80 8.24
C LEU A 39 -1.35 -5.53 9.61
N HIS A 40 -2.18 -5.42 10.65
CA HIS A 40 -1.69 -5.15 12.01
C HIS A 40 -0.76 -6.28 12.52
N GLN A 41 -1.09 -7.53 12.19
CA GLN A 41 -0.19 -8.62 12.51
C GLN A 41 1.07 -8.62 11.63
N GLY A 42 0.96 -8.23 10.36
CA GLY A 42 2.09 -8.12 9.44
C GLY A 42 3.09 -7.04 9.84
N GLU A 43 2.61 -5.93 10.39
CA GLU A 43 3.41 -4.88 11.02
C GLU A 43 4.22 -5.44 12.21
N LYS A 44 3.56 -6.17 13.12
CA LYS A 44 4.26 -6.84 14.23
C LYS A 44 5.26 -7.88 13.73
N ASP A 45 4.90 -8.65 12.70
CA ASP A 45 5.79 -9.64 12.12
C ASP A 45 7.02 -8.95 11.48
N PHE A 46 6.84 -7.78 10.87
CA PHE A 46 7.94 -6.95 10.36
C PHE A 46 8.85 -6.43 11.49
N GLU A 47 8.28 -5.88 12.57
CA GLU A 47 9.03 -5.35 13.72
C GLU A 47 9.86 -6.43 14.44
N ASN A 48 9.34 -7.67 14.49
CA ASN A 48 10.00 -8.80 15.13
C ASN A 48 10.87 -9.63 14.16
N ASP A 49 11.08 -9.14 12.93
CA ASP A 49 11.81 -9.82 11.84
C ASP A 49 11.30 -11.24 11.53
N VAL A 50 10.00 -11.46 11.66
CA VAL A 50 9.32 -12.72 11.35
C VAL A 50 8.91 -12.72 9.88
N MET A 51 9.40 -13.68 9.12
CA MET A 51 8.98 -13.88 7.73
C MET A 51 7.62 -14.57 7.69
N SER A 52 6.58 -13.83 7.28
CA SER A 52 5.21 -14.33 7.22
C SER A 52 4.46 -13.77 6.00
N LEU A 53 3.39 -14.46 5.58
CA LEU A 53 2.48 -13.95 4.54
C LEU A 53 1.82 -12.61 4.92
N LYS A 54 1.69 -12.33 6.22
CA LYS A 54 1.10 -11.08 6.71
C LYS A 54 2.12 -9.95 6.59
N ARG A 55 3.40 -10.24 6.86
CA ARG A 55 4.52 -9.33 6.56
C ARG A 55 4.61 -9.06 5.06
N GLU A 56 4.56 -10.09 4.20
CA GLU A 56 4.54 -9.92 2.74
C GLU A 56 3.38 -9.00 2.29
N LEU A 57 2.19 -9.18 2.87
CA LEU A 57 1.04 -8.32 2.61
C LEU A 57 1.30 -6.87 3.10
N TYR A 58 1.82 -6.70 4.31
CA TYR A 58 2.12 -5.40 4.92
C TYR A 58 3.14 -4.60 4.09
N GLU A 59 4.24 -5.23 3.66
CA GLU A 59 5.27 -4.60 2.84
C GLU A 59 4.77 -4.36 1.39
N GLY A 60 3.94 -5.25 0.85
CA GLY A 60 3.47 -5.17 -0.53
C GLY A 60 2.42 -4.08 -0.78
N VAL A 61 1.54 -3.80 0.19
CA VAL A 61 0.48 -2.78 0.04
C VAL A 61 1.02 -1.39 -0.32
N PRO A 62 1.99 -0.81 0.41
CA PRO A 62 2.51 0.50 0.06
C PRO A 62 3.26 0.50 -1.27
N LEU A 63 3.95 -0.59 -1.61
CA LEU A 63 4.63 -0.72 -2.91
C LEU A 63 3.63 -0.73 -4.07
N ALA A 64 2.51 -1.45 -3.94
CA ALA A 64 1.46 -1.48 -4.95
C ALA A 64 0.82 -0.10 -5.14
N ILE A 65 0.51 0.60 -4.04
CA ILE A 65 -0.05 1.96 -4.08
C ILE A 65 0.96 2.94 -4.71
N ALA A 66 2.24 2.86 -4.33
CA ALA A 66 3.29 3.69 -4.91
C ALA A 66 3.47 3.41 -6.41
N GLY A 67 3.40 2.15 -6.83
CA GLY A 67 3.45 1.74 -8.24
C GLY A 67 2.29 2.34 -9.05
N HIS A 68 1.07 2.32 -8.51
CA HIS A 68 -0.07 2.99 -9.12
C HIS A 68 0.17 4.50 -9.29
N LEU A 69 0.62 5.16 -8.22
CA LEU A 69 0.89 6.59 -8.22
C LEU A 69 2.03 6.97 -9.17
N GLN A 70 3.10 6.17 -9.25
CA GLN A 70 4.15 6.35 -10.25
C GLN A 70 3.59 6.21 -11.65
N ARG A 71 2.78 5.19 -11.92
CA ARG A 71 2.15 4.99 -13.23
C ARG A 71 1.24 6.17 -13.61
N LEU A 72 0.46 6.69 -12.66
CA LEU A 72 -0.30 7.93 -12.84
C LEU A 72 0.60 9.14 -13.05
N GLN A 73 1.73 9.24 -12.36
CA GLN A 73 2.71 10.30 -12.58
C GLN A 73 3.37 10.19 -13.95
N TYR A 74 3.66 8.99 -14.46
CA TYR A 74 4.16 8.77 -15.81
C TYR A 74 3.10 9.14 -16.84
N LEU A 75 1.87 8.65 -16.71
CA LEU A 75 0.74 9.07 -17.55
C LEU A 75 0.49 10.58 -17.49
N ARG A 76 0.72 11.20 -16.33
CA ARG A 76 0.63 12.64 -16.14
C ARG A 76 1.85 13.38 -16.68
N LYS A 77 3.05 12.79 -16.75
CA LYS A 77 4.26 13.35 -17.38
C LYS A 77 4.19 13.24 -18.90
N ASP A 78 3.67 12.14 -19.41
CA ASP A 78 3.38 11.97 -20.84
C ASP A 78 2.19 12.85 -21.25
N GLY A 79 1.19 12.98 -20.38
CA GLY A 79 0.09 13.95 -20.52
C GLY A 79 0.47 15.40 -20.18
N ARG A 80 1.61 15.64 -19.53
CA ARG A 80 2.14 16.96 -19.21
C ARG A 80 3.66 16.99 -19.39
N ARG A 81 4.06 17.53 -20.54
CA ARG A 81 5.17 18.49 -20.68
C ARG A 81 5.05 19.72 -19.74
N LYS A 82 4.41 19.61 -18.56
CA LYS A 82 4.18 20.65 -17.54
C LYS A 82 4.14 20.01 -16.13
N ASP A 83 5.33 19.92 -15.54
CA ASP A 83 5.61 19.94 -14.11
C ASP A 83 5.03 18.82 -13.22
N GLY A 84 5.81 17.75 -13.10
CA GLY A 84 5.63 16.69 -12.12
C GLY A 84 6.23 17.05 -10.77
N CYS A 85 5.49 16.82 -9.69
CA CYS A 85 5.98 17.04 -8.33
C CYS A 85 5.72 15.79 -7.47
N TRP A 86 6.67 14.86 -7.48
CA TRP A 86 6.69 13.66 -6.64
C TRP A 86 6.54 13.98 -5.14
N LYS A 87 6.96 15.19 -4.73
CA LYS A 87 6.74 15.75 -3.39
C LYS A 87 5.26 15.82 -3.00
N ALA A 88 4.36 16.11 -3.93
CA ALA A 88 2.93 16.17 -3.65
C ALA A 88 2.35 14.79 -3.29
N SER A 89 2.86 13.72 -3.93
CA SER A 89 2.45 12.35 -3.63
C SER A 89 2.99 11.87 -2.28
N ALA A 90 4.24 12.20 -1.95
CA ALA A 90 4.80 11.91 -0.63
C ALA A 90 4.02 12.64 0.49
N THR A 91 3.65 13.90 0.27
CA THR A 91 2.83 14.67 1.22
C THR A 91 1.41 14.11 1.37
N PHE A 92 0.81 13.60 0.29
CA PHE A 92 -0.51 12.96 0.37
C PHE A 92 -0.47 11.65 1.19
N LEU A 93 0.57 10.84 1.00
CA LEU A 93 0.77 9.60 1.77
C LEU A 93 1.03 9.90 3.26
N ALA A 94 1.88 10.89 3.55
CA ALA A 94 2.14 11.35 4.91
C ALA A 94 0.89 11.93 5.60
N ARG A 95 -0.07 12.49 4.84
CA ARG A 95 -1.34 12.99 5.36
C ARG A 95 -2.42 11.92 5.53
N SER A 96 -2.46 10.96 4.61
CA SER A 96 -3.50 9.92 4.58
C SER A 96 -3.20 8.78 5.55
N HIS A 97 -1.91 8.54 5.82
CA HIS A 97 -1.40 7.49 6.69
C HIS A 97 -0.26 8.02 7.56
N PRO A 98 -0.53 9.03 8.42
CA PRO A 98 0.49 9.70 9.23
C PRO A 98 1.21 8.75 10.20
N GLU A 99 0.54 7.69 10.63
CA GLU A 99 1.08 6.66 11.52
C GLU A 99 2.21 5.81 10.89
N ILE A 100 2.26 5.70 9.56
CA ILE A 100 3.25 4.89 8.84
C ILE A 100 4.21 5.77 8.03
N TRP A 101 3.71 6.87 7.47
CA TRP A 101 4.45 7.73 6.52
C TRP A 101 4.63 9.17 7.01
N GLY A 102 4.15 9.48 8.22
CA GLY A 102 4.46 10.74 8.87
C GLY A 102 5.95 10.84 9.12
N HIS A 103 6.53 12.03 8.90
CA HIS A 103 7.91 12.30 9.31
C HIS A 103 8.01 12.12 10.84
N HIS A 104 8.51 10.98 11.30
CA HIS A 104 9.02 10.84 12.66
C HIS A 104 10.29 11.69 12.72
N GLY A 105 10.12 12.94 13.14
CA GLY A 105 11.23 13.81 13.46
C GLY A 105 12.10 13.13 14.50
N ARG A 106 13.22 12.55 14.05
CA ARG A 106 14.38 12.36 14.91
C ARG A 106 14.73 13.77 15.37
N LYS A 107 14.36 14.10 16.62
CA LYS A 107 14.77 15.37 17.25
C LYS A 107 16.30 15.46 17.14
N PRO A 108 16.85 16.65 16.81
CA PRO A 108 18.27 16.89 17.00
C PRO A 108 18.67 16.71 18.47
#